data_AF-A0A373F7J4-F1
#
_entry.id   AF-A0A373F7J4-F1
#
_cell.length_a   1.000
_cell.length_b   1.000
_cell.length_c   1.000
_cell.angle_alpha   90.00
_cell.angle_beta   90.00
_cell.angle_gamma   90.00
#
_symmetry.space_group_name_H-M   'P 1'
#
loop_
_entity.id
_entity.type
_entity.pdbx_description
1 polymer ?
#
loop_
_entity_poly.entity_id
_entity_poly.type
_entity_poly.pdbx_seq_one_letter_code
_entity_poly.pdbx_strand_id
1 'polypeptide(L)'
;MAKTASLTSGLVAKKGQAAPAVTHQVQPQEQPAAAKAAGPDYYKALTVKLDRERYEALKTLGVKLDKKSQEIFVEALDLYLREVTQQA
;
A
#
# COMPACT_ATOMS: atom_id res chain seq x y z
N MET A 1 -3.48 44.96 -33.52
CA MET A 1 -3.85 45.54 -32.21
C MET A 1 -4.83 44.56 -31.54
N ALA A 2 -4.31 43.60 -30.76
CA ALA A 2 -5.13 42.55 -30.15
C ALA A 2 -5.67 43.02 -28.79
N LYS A 3 -6.99 42.95 -28.62
CA LYS A 3 -7.75 43.36 -27.43
C LYS A 3 -7.36 42.47 -26.24
N THR A 4 -6.92 43.10 -25.15
CA THR A 4 -6.76 42.47 -23.84
C THR A 4 -8.15 42.14 -23.27
N ALA A 5 -8.38 40.87 -22.89
CA ALA A 5 -9.59 40.47 -22.21
C ALA A 5 -9.51 40.86 -20.72
N SER A 6 -10.36 41.79 -20.30
CA SER A 6 -10.49 42.19 -18.90
C SER A 6 -11.08 41.04 -18.07
N LEU A 7 -10.31 40.51 -17.14
CA LEU A 7 -10.77 39.54 -16.15
C LEU A 7 -11.77 40.25 -15.21
N THR A 8 -13.04 39.87 -15.27
CA THR A 8 -14.07 40.39 -14.37
C THR A 8 -13.77 39.96 -12.93
N SER A 9 -13.87 40.90 -11.99
CA SER A 9 -13.54 40.76 -10.56
C SER A 9 -14.33 39.69 -9.79
N GLY A 10 -15.16 38.89 -10.46
CA GLY A 10 -15.92 37.77 -9.88
C GLY A 10 -15.13 36.46 -9.75
N LEU A 11 -13.90 36.38 -10.28
CA LEU A 11 -13.05 35.17 -10.22
C LEU A 11 -12.03 35.16 -9.06
N VAL A 12 -12.21 36.00 -8.03
CA VAL A 12 -11.43 35.90 -6.80
C VAL A 12 -12.16 34.96 -5.83
N ALA A 13 -11.90 33.67 -5.95
CA ALA A 13 -12.32 32.70 -4.94
C ALA A 13 -11.60 33.01 -3.61
N LYS A 14 -12.37 33.21 -2.54
CA LYS A 14 -11.85 33.46 -1.19
C LYS A 14 -11.19 32.17 -0.68
N LYS A 15 -9.86 32.09 -0.81
CA LYS A 15 -9.03 31.06 -0.16
C LYS A 15 -9.20 31.18 1.36
N GLY A 16 -9.76 30.18 2.02
CA GLY A 16 -9.82 30.19 3.49
C GLY A 16 -10.88 29.34 4.20
N GLN A 17 -11.72 28.57 3.52
CA GLN A 17 -12.67 27.66 4.19
C GLN A 17 -12.35 26.19 3.90
N ALA A 18 -11.24 25.71 4.42
CA ALA A 18 -11.06 24.28 4.64
C ALA A 18 -11.01 24.04 6.15
N ALA A 19 -12.04 23.39 6.69
CA ALA A 19 -12.04 22.94 8.08
C ALA A 19 -11.06 21.73 8.22
N PRO A 20 -10.34 21.61 9.34
CA PRO A 20 -9.42 20.49 9.56
C PRO A 20 -10.20 19.18 9.66
N ALA A 21 -9.75 18.16 8.93
CA ALA A 21 -10.28 16.80 9.07
C ALA A 21 -9.92 16.29 10.48
N VAL A 22 -10.94 15.96 11.27
CA VAL A 22 -10.78 15.31 12.57
C VAL A 22 -10.19 13.92 12.35
N THR A 23 -8.97 13.72 12.81
CA THR A 23 -8.29 12.42 12.85
C THR A 23 -9.06 11.49 13.76
N HIS A 24 -9.85 10.58 13.18
CA HIS A 24 -10.35 9.43 13.91
C HIS A 24 -9.14 8.55 14.23
N GLN A 25 -8.79 8.46 15.52
CA GLN A 25 -7.84 7.49 16.02
C GLN A 25 -8.39 6.09 15.73
N VAL A 26 -7.75 5.38 14.81
CA VAL A 26 -8.01 3.96 14.58
C VAL A 26 -7.43 3.20 15.78
N GLN A 27 -8.29 2.90 16.76
CA GLN A 27 -7.99 1.87 17.75
C GLN A 27 -7.83 0.54 17.01
N PRO A 28 -6.80 -0.27 17.32
CA PRO A 28 -6.73 -1.64 16.83
C PRO A 28 -7.91 -2.42 17.42
N GLN A 29 -8.96 -2.62 16.62
CA GLN A 29 -9.99 -3.59 16.95
C GLN A 29 -9.40 -4.98 16.73
N GLU A 30 -9.03 -5.64 17.83
CA GLU A 30 -8.81 -7.08 17.84
C GLU A 30 -10.14 -7.78 17.57
N GLN A 31 -10.43 -8.03 16.30
CA GLN A 31 -11.62 -8.77 15.91
C GLN A 31 -11.37 -10.28 16.12
N PRO A 32 -12.20 -10.98 16.90
CA PRO A 32 -12.01 -12.41 17.13
C PRO A 32 -12.14 -13.18 15.81
N ALA A 33 -11.19 -14.09 15.59
CA ALA A 33 -11.06 -14.90 14.39
C ALA A 33 -12.34 -15.71 14.13
N ALA A 34 -13.14 -15.27 13.16
CA ALA A 34 -14.15 -16.13 12.56
C ALA A 34 -13.43 -17.26 11.83
N ALA A 35 -13.53 -18.47 12.39
CA ALA A 35 -13.16 -19.70 11.70
C ALA A 35 -14.03 -19.80 10.44
N LYS A 36 -13.45 -19.46 9.29
CA LYS A 36 -14.06 -19.68 7.97
C LYS A 36 -13.38 -20.87 7.31
N ALA A 37 -14.23 -21.81 6.93
CA ALA A 37 -13.93 -23.05 6.25
C ALA A 37 -12.88 -22.87 5.14
N ALA A 38 -11.93 -23.80 5.09
CA ALA A 38 -10.97 -23.93 4.00
C ALA A 38 -11.72 -24.36 2.72
N GLY A 39 -12.13 -23.38 1.92
CA GLY A 39 -12.32 -23.57 0.49
C GLY A 39 -10.96 -23.66 -0.21
N PRO A 40 -10.94 -24.04 -1.50
CA PRO A 40 -9.70 -24.29 -2.25
C PRO A 40 -8.74 -23.09 -2.38
N ASP A 41 -9.18 -21.88 -2.01
CA ASP A 41 -8.38 -20.65 -2.02
C ASP A 41 -8.33 -19.99 -0.62
N TYR A 42 -7.73 -20.69 0.36
CA TYR A 42 -7.45 -20.05 1.64
C TYR A 42 -6.31 -19.04 1.50
N TYR A 43 -6.61 -17.75 1.65
CA TYR A 43 -5.60 -16.69 1.73
C TYR A 43 -5.69 -15.95 3.06
N LYS A 44 -4.53 -15.63 3.63
CA LYS A 44 -4.40 -14.83 4.84
C LYS A 44 -3.52 -13.62 4.55
N ALA A 45 -4.08 -12.42 4.71
CA ALA A 45 -3.31 -11.19 4.57
C ALA A 45 -2.28 -11.07 5.72
N LEU A 46 -1.07 -10.66 5.38
CA LEU A 46 0.03 -10.46 6.31
C LEU A 46 0.60 -9.05 6.10
N THR A 47 0.87 -8.35 7.20
CA THR A 47 1.61 -7.09 7.18
C THR A 47 3.04 -7.38 7.65
N VAL A 48 4.02 -6.91 6.89
CA VAL A 48 5.44 -7.09 7.20
C VAL A 48 6.09 -5.75 7.52
N LYS A 49 6.99 -5.75 8.51
CA LYS A 49 7.83 -4.60 8.82
C LYS A 49 9.15 -4.77 8.06
N LEU A 50 9.45 -3.82 7.18
CA LEU A 50 10.69 -3.76 6.44
C LEU A 50 11.45 -2.52 6.89
N ASP A 51 12.77 -2.63 6.99
CA ASP A 51 13.61 -1.44 7.01
C ASP A 51 13.56 -0.75 5.64
N ARG A 52 14.07 0.49 5.62
CA ARG A 52 14.05 1.34 4.43
C ARG A 52 14.76 0.68 3.25
N GLU A 53 15.94 0.10 3.49
CA GLU A 53 16.78 -0.48 2.45
C GLU A 53 16.08 -1.66 1.77
N ARG A 54 15.52 -2.57 2.56
CA ARG A 54 14.75 -3.72 2.06
C ARG A 54 13.50 -3.29 1.31
N TYR A 55 12.79 -2.27 1.80
CA TYR A 55 11.61 -1.75 1.10
C TYR A 55 11.97 -1.17 -0.27
N GLU A 56 13.02 -0.36 -0.35
CA GLU A 56 13.48 0.25 -1.60
C GLU A 56 13.99 -0.80 -2.59
N ALA A 57 14.75 -1.79 -2.12
CA ALA A 57 15.19 -2.92 -2.93
C ALA A 57 14.01 -3.71 -3.50
N LEU A 58 13.01 -4.02 -2.67
CA LEU A 58 11.79 -4.72 -3.07
C LEU A 58 11.00 -3.94 -4.12
N LYS A 59 10.85 -2.62 -3.96
CA LYS A 59 10.14 -1.78 -4.94
C LYS A 59 10.88 -1.68 -6.25
N THR A 60 12.20 -1.51 -6.19
CA THR A 60 13.06 -1.49 -7.38
C THR A 60 12.97 -2.82 -8.13
N LEU A 61 13.01 -3.95 -7.41
CA LEU A 61 12.91 -5.27 -8.01
C LEU A 61 11.53 -5.50 -8.66
N GLY A 62 10.45 -5.05 -8.01
CA GLY A 62 9.10 -5.12 -8.56
C GLY A 62 8.96 -4.39 -9.90
N VAL A 63 9.55 -3.20 -10.02
CA VAL A 63 9.57 -2.45 -11.29
C VAL A 63 10.40 -3.17 -12.36
N LYS A 64 11.56 -3.71 -11.99
CA LYS A 64 12.47 -4.39 -12.94
C LYS A 64 11.90 -5.70 -13.48
N LEU A 65 11.20 -6.47 -12.66
CA LEU A 65 10.66 -7.78 -13.01
C LEU A 65 9.20 -7.72 -13.48
N ASP A 66 8.57 -6.54 -13.47
CA ASP A 66 7.13 -6.37 -13.68
C ASP A 66 6.29 -7.28 -12.75
N LYS A 67 6.69 -7.36 -11.47
CA LYS A 67 6.06 -8.21 -10.45
C LYS A 67 5.51 -7.38 -9.30
N LYS A 68 4.41 -7.84 -8.71
CA LYS A 68 3.91 -7.26 -7.46
C LYS A 68 4.82 -7.67 -6.31
N SER A 69 4.97 -6.78 -5.32
CA SER A 69 5.71 -7.07 -4.09
C SER A 69 5.22 -8.34 -3.38
N GLN A 70 3.93 -8.65 -3.47
CA GLN A 70 3.36 -9.88 -2.90
C GLN A 70 3.89 -11.14 -3.59
N GLU A 71 3.97 -11.15 -4.92
CA GLU A 71 4.48 -12.31 -5.68
C GLU A 71 5.95 -12.56 -5.34
N ILE A 72 6.74 -11.49 -5.24
CA ILE A 72 8.15 -11.57 -4.81
C ILE A 72 8.26 -12.15 -3.39
N PHE A 73 7.38 -11.75 -2.46
CA PHE A 73 7.38 -12.32 -1.12
C PHE A 73 7.03 -13.80 -1.08
N VAL A 74 6.04 -14.23 -1.87
CA VAL A 74 5.63 -15.64 -1.95
C VAL A 74 6.76 -16.48 -2.54
N GLU A 75 7.37 -16.04 -3.65
CA GLU A 75 8.51 -16.74 -4.27
C GLU A 75 9.70 -16.85 -3.31
N ALA A 76 10.03 -15.76 -2.61
CA ALA A 76 11.13 -15.77 -1.63
C ALA A 76 10.84 -16.71 -0.44
N LEU A 77 9.59 -16.75 0.03
CA LEU A 77 9.16 -17.67 1.09
C LEU A 77 9.27 -19.13 0.63
N ASP A 78 8.80 -19.44 -0.58
CA ASP A 78 8.89 -20.78 -1.15
C ASP A 78 10.34 -21.25 -1.27
N LEU A 79 11.24 -20.37 -1.73
CA LEU A 79 12.68 -20.67 -1.81
C LEU A 79 13.27 -20.96 -0.43
N TYR A 80 13.00 -20.10 0.55
CA TYR A 80 13.51 -20.27 1.91
C TYR A 80 13.01 -21.58 2.56
N LEU A 81 11.72 -21.90 2.42
CA LEU A 81 11.15 -23.12 2.99
C LEU A 81 11.74 -24.38 2.33
N ARG A 82 12.02 -24.36 1.02
CA ARG A 82 12.70 -25.46 0.33
C ARG A 82 14.12 -25.65 0.87
N GLU A 83 14.88 -24.56 1.02
CA GLU A 83 16.25 -24.62 1.55
C GLU A 83 16.28 -25.18 2.97
N VAL A 84 15.41 -24.70 3.86
CA VAL A 84 15.35 -25.17 5.25
C VAL A 84 14.95 -26.64 5.33
N THR A 85 14.00 -27.09 4.50
CA THR A 85 13.52 -28.48 4.51
C THR A 85 14.57 -29.46 3.96
N GLN A 86 15.44 -29.01 3.05
CA GLN A 86 16.53 -29.84 2.51
C GLN A 86 17.74 -29.94 3.44
N GLN A 87 17.87 -29.03 4.41
CA GLN A 87 18.94 -29.02 5.40
C GLN A 87 18.59 -29.78 6.69
N ALA A 88 17.34 -30.26 6.83
CA ALA A 88 16.85 -31.05 7.95
C ALA A 88 16.83 -32.55 7.61
#